data_AF-A0A7V9I958-F1
#
_entry.id   AF-A0A7V9I958-F1
#
_cell.length_a   1.000
_cell.length_b   1.000
_cell.length_c   1.000
_cell.angle_alpha   90.00
_cell.angle_beta   90.00
_cell.angle_gamma   90.00
#
_symmetry.space_group_name_H-M   'P 1'
#
loop_
_entity.id
_entity.type
_entity.pdbx_description
1 polymer ?
#
loop_
_entity_poly.entity_id
_entity_poly.type
_entity_poly.pdbx_seq_one_letter_code
_entity_poly.pdbx_strand_id
1 'polypeptide(L)'
;MRTYSRAAGPAAPITLPPVELTDDPAFARRIVRLARTSCVALGLVWWLAVSTLDAHPALDLSLLAGWVLMPSLLLLSLRRPLLRYALVLPSSLVGLPLLVISARGLGEGSIATVGWQMLTAGILLGGTLGIWFWFRWLPVPRWLHEPFSPHRWLLIGLHVGLIVGGLLLVGVAAVR
;
A
#
# COMPACT_ATOMS: atom_id res chain seq x y z
N MET A 1 -48.29 -36.92 -18.46
CA MET A 1 -47.40 -35.84 -18.97
C MET A 1 -47.62 -34.59 -18.12
N ARG A 2 -46.74 -34.29 -17.15
CA ARG A 2 -46.78 -33.04 -16.35
C ARG A 2 -45.64 -32.15 -16.79
N THR A 3 -45.96 -31.03 -17.43
CA THR A 3 -45.05 -29.95 -17.77
C THR A 3 -44.73 -29.14 -16.52
N TYR A 4 -43.53 -29.28 -15.97
CA TYR A 4 -43.00 -28.35 -14.99
C TYR A 4 -42.56 -27.08 -15.72
N SER A 5 -43.43 -26.08 -15.76
CA SER A 5 -43.05 -24.70 -16.06
C SER A 5 -42.22 -24.16 -14.91
N ARG A 6 -40.89 -24.21 -15.03
CA ARG A 6 -39.97 -23.59 -14.08
C ARG A 6 -39.90 -22.11 -14.43
N ALA A 7 -40.69 -21.30 -13.73
CA ALA A 7 -40.55 -19.85 -13.75
C ALA A 7 -39.10 -19.48 -13.44
N ALA A 8 -38.41 -18.88 -14.43
CA ALA A 8 -37.10 -18.30 -14.24
C ALA A 8 -37.27 -17.04 -13.38
N GLY A 9 -37.07 -17.18 -12.07
CA GLY A 9 -36.87 -16.02 -11.20
C GLY A 9 -35.64 -15.22 -11.65
N PRO A 10 -35.59 -13.91 -11.40
CA PRO A 10 -34.43 -13.09 -11.77
C PRO A 10 -33.18 -13.70 -11.14
N ALA A 11 -32.21 -14.06 -11.97
CA ALA A 11 -30.92 -14.57 -11.51
C ALA A 11 -30.33 -13.56 -10.53
N ALA A 12 -30.17 -13.97 -9.27
CA ALA A 12 -29.44 -13.17 -8.29
C ALA A 12 -28.07 -12.83 -8.90
N PRO A 13 -27.64 -11.56 -8.87
CA PRO A 13 -26.35 -11.19 -9.44
C PRO A 13 -25.27 -12.01 -8.74
N ILE A 14 -24.57 -12.85 -9.50
CA ILE A 14 -23.44 -13.63 -9.02
C ILE A 14 -22.36 -12.61 -8.61
N THR A 15 -22.27 -12.32 -7.32
CA THR A 15 -21.20 -11.50 -6.74
C THR A 15 -19.92 -12.34 -6.74
N LEU A 16 -19.24 -12.34 -7.88
CA LEU A 16 -17.90 -12.93 -7.97
C LEU A 16 -16.98 -12.25 -6.93
N PRO A 17 -16.13 -13.02 -6.24
CA PRO A 17 -15.16 -12.45 -5.31
C PRO A 17 -14.28 -11.43 -6.04
N PRO A 18 -13.85 -10.33 -5.36
CA PRO A 18 -12.94 -9.36 -5.96
C PRO A 18 -11.70 -10.06 -6.51
N VAL A 19 -11.24 -9.67 -7.70
CA VAL A 19 -10.04 -10.27 -8.33
C VAL A 19 -8.82 -10.16 -7.40
N GLU A 20 -8.79 -9.13 -6.56
CA GLU A 20 -7.81 -8.90 -5.50
C GLU A 20 -7.78 -9.96 -4.40
N LEU A 21 -8.71 -10.91 -4.37
CA LEU A 21 -8.78 -12.05 -3.44
C LEU A 21 -8.81 -13.40 -4.17
N THR A 22 -8.59 -13.40 -5.48
CA THR A 22 -8.53 -14.61 -6.31
C THR A 22 -7.08 -14.98 -6.66
N ASP A 23 -6.94 -16.13 -7.35
CA ASP A 23 -5.68 -16.67 -7.90
C ASP A 23 -5.42 -16.22 -9.35
N ASP A 24 -5.95 -15.07 -9.76
CA ASP A 24 -5.75 -14.54 -11.11
C ASP A 24 -4.25 -14.36 -11.44
N PRO A 25 -3.75 -14.89 -12.57
CA PRO A 25 -2.32 -14.88 -12.91
C PRO A 25 -1.79 -13.48 -13.23
N ALA A 26 -2.62 -12.56 -13.75
CA ALA A 26 -2.20 -11.18 -13.98
C ALA A 26 -2.05 -10.43 -12.67
N PHE A 27 -2.95 -10.68 -11.71
CA PHE A 27 -2.87 -10.15 -10.36
C PHE A 27 -1.70 -10.73 -9.57
N ALA A 28 -1.38 -12.02 -9.73
CA ALA A 28 -0.19 -12.64 -9.15
C ALA A 28 1.11 -11.95 -9.59
N ARG A 29 1.26 -11.66 -10.90
CA ARG A 29 2.41 -10.88 -11.41
C ARG A 29 2.50 -9.48 -10.79
N ARG A 30 1.35 -8.83 -10.58
CA ARG A 30 1.28 -7.53 -9.89
C ARG A 30 1.74 -7.65 -8.44
N ILE A 31 1.34 -8.68 -7.71
CA ILE A 31 1.78 -8.92 -6.32
C ILE A 31 3.29 -9.13 -6.25
N VAL A 32 3.87 -9.92 -7.15
CA VAL A 32 5.33 -10.12 -7.20
C VAL A 32 6.07 -8.80 -7.41
N ARG A 33 5.61 -7.98 -8.36
CA ARG A 33 6.16 -6.63 -8.57
C ARG A 33 6.02 -5.77 -7.32
N LEU A 34 4.85 -5.77 -6.69
CA LEU A 34 4.59 -5.00 -5.48
C LEU A 34 5.51 -5.43 -4.33
N ALA A 35 5.74 -6.73 -4.13
CA ALA A 35 6.64 -7.26 -3.12
C ALA A 35 8.10 -6.83 -3.36
N ARG A 36 8.57 -6.87 -4.61
CA ARG A 36 9.91 -6.37 -4.97
C ARG A 36 10.04 -4.88 -4.70
N THR A 37 9.07 -4.09 -5.17
CA THR A 37 9.08 -2.64 -4.96
C THR A 37 8.98 -2.28 -3.48
N SER A 38 8.14 -2.96 -2.69
CA SER A 38 8.05 -2.71 -1.25
C SER A 38 9.33 -3.10 -0.52
N CYS A 39 9.99 -4.19 -0.93
CA CYS A 39 11.28 -4.58 -0.37
C CYS A 39 12.34 -3.49 -0.57
N VAL A 40 12.42 -2.88 -1.75
CA VAL A 40 13.38 -1.80 -1.99
C VAL A 40 12.93 -0.49 -1.33
N ALA A 41 11.72 -0.02 -1.61
CA ALA A 41 11.26 1.29 -1.17
C ALA A 41 11.17 1.40 0.36
N LEU A 42 10.61 0.40 1.05
CA LEU A 42 10.51 0.42 2.51
C LEU A 42 11.88 0.23 3.18
N GLY A 43 12.77 -0.55 2.57
CA GLY A 43 14.15 -0.67 3.04
C GLY A 43 14.89 0.65 2.97
N LEU A 44 14.71 1.41 1.88
CA LEU A 44 15.26 2.76 1.75
C LEU A 44 14.67 3.73 2.77
N VAL A 45 13.34 3.70 2.98
CA VAL A 45 12.69 4.54 4.00
C VAL A 45 13.25 4.24 5.39
N TRP A 46 13.34 2.97 5.78
CA TRP A 46 13.90 2.58 7.07
C TRP A 46 15.38 2.99 7.19
N TRP A 47 16.19 2.73 6.16
CA TRP A 47 17.61 3.07 6.15
C TRP A 47 17.83 4.58 6.26
N LEU A 48 17.05 5.39 5.52
CA LEU A 48 17.11 6.85 5.64
C LEU A 48 16.65 7.30 7.03
N ALA A 49 15.62 6.70 7.61
CA ALA A 49 15.15 7.07 8.94
C ALA A 49 16.26 6.87 9.98
N VAL A 50 16.85 5.68 10.06
CA VAL A 50 17.88 5.38 11.07
C VAL A 50 19.20 6.15 10.84
N SER A 51 19.46 6.59 9.61
CA SER A 51 20.70 7.33 9.29
C SER A 51 20.57 8.85 9.37
N THR A 52 19.36 9.40 9.27
CA THR A 52 19.14 10.86 9.20
C THR A 52 18.27 11.40 10.34
N LEU A 53 17.55 10.54 11.04
CA LEU A 53 16.68 10.92 12.14
C LEU A 53 17.24 10.35 13.44
N ASP A 54 17.40 11.20 14.46
CA ASP A 54 17.63 10.76 15.84
C ASP A 54 16.29 10.38 16.48
N ALA A 55 15.63 9.39 15.87
CA ALA A 55 14.30 8.95 16.26
C ALA A 55 14.35 8.00 17.47
N HIS A 56 13.23 7.87 18.17
CA HIS A 56 13.12 6.88 19.25
C HIS A 56 13.27 5.46 18.67
N PRO A 57 14.09 4.55 19.25
CA PRO A 57 14.39 3.23 18.66
C PRO A 57 13.17 2.36 18.35
N ALA A 58 12.08 2.52 19.11
CA ALA A 58 10.82 1.84 18.84
C ALA A 58 10.21 2.20 17.47
N LEU A 59 10.40 3.43 16.99
CA LEU A 59 9.96 3.86 15.66
C LEU A 59 10.77 3.17 14.57
N ASP A 60 12.10 3.09 14.73
CA ASP A 60 12.99 2.40 13.78
C ASP A 60 12.70 0.90 13.71
N LEU A 61 12.48 0.26 14.87
CA LEU A 61 12.09 -1.15 14.93
C LEU A 61 10.73 -1.39 14.27
N SER A 62 9.78 -0.46 14.44
CA SER A 62 8.48 -0.55 13.77
C SER A 62 8.64 -0.44 12.25
N LEU A 63 9.45 0.51 11.76
CA LEU A 63 9.75 0.65 10.33
C LEU A 63 10.43 -0.60 9.76
N LEU A 64 11.42 -1.15 10.48
CA LEU A 64 12.13 -2.39 10.12
C LEU A 64 11.15 -3.58 10.05
N ALA A 65 10.31 -3.75 11.08
CA ALA A 65 9.31 -4.80 11.11
C ALA A 65 8.32 -4.67 9.95
N GLY A 66 7.86 -3.45 9.67
CA GLY A 66 7.02 -3.15 8.51
C GLY A 66 7.70 -3.49 7.18
N TRP A 67 8.97 -3.12 7.02
CA TRP A 67 9.77 -3.44 5.83
C TRP A 67 9.93 -4.94 5.61
N VAL A 68 10.20 -5.73 6.65
CA VAL A 68 10.36 -7.19 6.52
C VAL A 68 9.01 -7.88 6.30
N LEU A 69 7.99 -7.49 7.05
CA LEU A 69 6.67 -8.15 7.01
C LEU A 69 5.92 -7.89 5.71
N MET A 70 5.99 -6.67 5.14
CA MET A 70 5.24 -6.31 3.93
C MET A 70 5.55 -7.22 2.71
N PRO A 71 6.80 -7.34 2.22
CA PRO A 71 7.12 -8.20 1.10
C PRO A 71 6.90 -9.68 1.44
N SER A 72 7.16 -10.10 2.68
CA SER A 72 6.95 -11.48 3.14
C SER A 72 5.48 -11.89 3.05
N LEU A 73 4.57 -11.06 3.57
CA LEU A 73 3.14 -11.30 3.50
C LEU A 73 2.60 -11.20 2.08
N LEU A 74 3.10 -10.27 1.27
CA LEU A 74 2.73 -10.19 -0.16
C LEU A 74 3.09 -11.48 -0.90
N LEU A 75 4.32 -11.98 -0.74
CA LEU A 75 4.74 -13.24 -1.36
C LEU A 75 3.97 -14.44 -0.82
N LEU A 76 3.73 -14.51 0.48
CA LEU A 76 2.95 -15.59 1.09
C LEU A 76 1.49 -15.56 0.62
N SER A 77 0.96 -14.36 0.33
CA SER A 77 -0.41 -14.17 -0.19
C SER A 77 -0.63 -14.73 -1.60
N LEU A 78 0.43 -15.07 -2.33
CA LEU A 78 0.33 -15.81 -3.59
C LEU A 78 -0.16 -17.25 -3.37
N ARG A 79 0.12 -17.83 -2.20
CA ARG A 79 -0.36 -19.17 -1.81
C ARG A 79 -1.66 -19.14 -1.03
N ARG A 80 -1.92 -18.03 -0.33
CA ARG A 80 -3.12 -17.82 0.50
C ARG A 80 -3.65 -16.41 0.30
N PRO A 81 -4.54 -16.16 -0.68
CA PRO A 81 -5.06 -14.82 -0.98
C PRO A 81 -5.66 -14.08 0.21
N LEU A 82 -6.22 -14.79 1.19
CA LEU A 82 -6.76 -14.19 2.42
C LEU A 82 -5.70 -13.52 3.31
N LEU A 83 -4.42 -13.88 3.19
CA LEU A 83 -3.34 -13.20 3.93
C LEU A 83 -3.16 -11.74 3.51
N ARG A 84 -3.78 -11.31 2.41
CA ARG A 84 -3.81 -9.92 1.99
C ARG A 84 -4.42 -9.02 3.07
N TYR A 85 -5.40 -9.51 3.85
CA TYR A 85 -5.93 -8.78 5.02
C TYR A 85 -4.87 -8.48 6.08
N ALA A 86 -3.87 -9.36 6.24
CA ALA A 86 -2.80 -9.15 7.20
C ALA A 86 -1.87 -7.99 6.80
N LEU A 87 -1.93 -7.48 5.56
CA LEU A 87 -1.11 -6.34 5.11
C LEU A 87 -1.46 -5.01 5.78
N VAL A 88 -2.61 -4.93 6.47
CA VAL A 88 -2.91 -3.78 7.33
C VAL A 88 -1.82 -3.62 8.38
N LEU A 89 -1.35 -4.72 8.98
CA LEU A 89 -0.33 -4.69 10.03
C LEU A 89 1.00 -4.06 9.58
N PRO A 90 1.71 -4.56 8.53
CA PRO A 90 2.92 -3.91 8.06
C PRO A 90 2.66 -2.49 7.54
N SER A 91 1.49 -2.23 6.94
CA SER A 91 1.13 -0.86 6.54
C SER A 91 1.05 0.09 7.74
N SER A 92 0.48 -0.34 8.86
CA SER A 92 0.42 0.45 10.10
C SER A 92 1.79 0.59 10.76
N LEU A 93 2.59 -0.48 10.76
CA LEU A 93 3.96 -0.47 11.29
C LEU A 93 4.89 0.50 10.54
N VAL A 94 4.60 0.81 9.28
CA VAL A 94 5.33 1.85 8.54
C VAL A 94 4.65 3.22 8.68
N GLY A 95 3.33 3.28 8.46
CA GLY A 95 2.60 4.55 8.39
C GLY A 95 2.53 5.30 9.73
N LEU A 96 2.30 4.60 10.83
CA LEU A 96 2.16 5.25 12.15
C LEU A 96 3.46 5.88 12.64
N PRO A 97 4.64 5.20 12.57
CA PRO A 97 5.90 5.85 12.94
C PRO A 97 6.21 7.09 12.10
N LEU A 98 5.98 7.04 10.78
CA LEU A 98 6.20 8.18 9.90
C LEU A 98 5.27 9.35 10.22
N LEU A 99 4.02 9.06 10.57
CA LEU A 99 3.09 10.08 11.06
C LEU A 99 3.60 10.71 12.35
N VAL A 100 4.07 9.90 13.31
CA VAL A 100 4.64 10.39 14.58
C VAL A 100 5.90 11.22 14.35
N ILE A 101 6.81 10.78 13.49
CA ILE A 101 8.02 11.51 13.08
C ILE A 101 7.64 12.86 12.47
N SER A 102 6.67 12.86 11.55
CA SER A 102 6.22 14.09 10.89
C SER A 102 5.53 15.06 11.85
N ALA A 103 4.77 14.54 12.82
CA ALA A 103 4.04 15.32 13.81
C ALA A 103 4.92 15.90 14.93
N ARG A 104 6.01 15.22 15.28
CA ARG A 104 6.95 15.67 16.34
C ARG A 104 7.90 16.78 15.90
N GLY A 105 7.78 17.25 14.66
CA GLY A 105 8.58 18.34 14.13
C GLY A 105 9.88 17.81 13.54
N LEU A 106 9.87 17.63 12.22
CA LEU A 106 11.08 17.66 11.42
C LEU A 106 11.47 19.13 11.30
N GLY A 107 12.70 19.52 11.63
CA GLY A 107 13.12 20.94 11.73
C GLY A 107 12.52 21.85 10.64
N GLU A 108 12.02 23.01 11.02
CA GLU A 108 11.23 23.86 10.12
C GLU A 108 12.01 24.31 8.87
N GLY A 109 11.35 24.30 7.71
CA GLY A 109 11.86 24.90 6.47
C GLY A 109 12.94 24.12 5.72
N SER A 110 13.34 22.93 6.17
CA SER A 110 14.36 22.13 5.46
C SER A 110 13.77 21.33 4.28
N ILE A 111 14.59 21.08 3.26
CA ILE A 111 14.25 20.18 2.14
C ILE A 111 13.96 18.76 2.65
N ALA A 112 14.68 18.30 3.69
CA ALA A 112 14.44 17.01 4.34
C ALA A 112 13.03 16.92 4.92
N THR A 113 12.55 17.98 5.56
CA THR A 113 11.20 18.04 6.14
C THR A 113 10.12 17.86 5.09
N VAL A 114 10.24 18.56 3.95
CA VAL A 114 9.32 18.37 2.82
C VAL A 114 9.40 16.94 2.29
N GLY A 115 10.61 16.40 2.14
CA GLY A 115 10.82 15.03 1.69
C GLY A 115 10.13 13.98 2.57
N TRP A 116 10.31 14.09 3.89
CA TRP A 116 9.67 13.21 4.86
C TRP A 116 8.14 13.37 4.88
N GLN A 117 7.61 14.59 4.75
CA GLN A 117 6.17 14.81 4.64
C GLN A 117 5.59 14.18 3.38
N MET A 118 6.29 14.26 2.24
CA MET A 118 5.90 13.59 1.00
C MET A 118 5.93 12.07 1.15
N LEU A 119 6.95 11.50 1.81
CA LEU A 119 7.01 10.07 2.13
C LEU A 119 5.81 9.63 2.97
N THR A 120 5.53 10.35 4.05
CA THR A 120 4.40 10.09 4.94
C THR A 120 3.09 10.14 4.18
N ALA A 121 2.84 11.22 3.43
CA ALA A 121 1.62 11.39 2.63
C ALA A 121 1.48 10.28 1.59
N GLY A 122 2.56 9.92 0.90
CA GLY A 122 2.59 8.82 -0.04
C GLY A 122 2.22 7.50 0.62
N ILE A 123 2.84 7.15 1.76
CA ILE A 123 2.60 5.88 2.45
C ILE A 123 1.16 5.79 2.97
N LEU A 124 0.64 6.88 3.56
CA LEU A 124 -0.75 6.93 4.03
C LEU A 124 -1.72 6.79 2.87
N LEU A 125 -1.51 7.52 1.77
CA LEU A 125 -2.33 7.40 0.56
C LEU A 125 -2.31 5.96 0.03
N GLY A 126 -1.13 5.35 -0.11
CA GLY A 126 -0.98 3.98 -0.58
C GLY A 126 -1.67 2.95 0.31
N GLY A 127 -1.50 3.07 1.63
CA GLY A 127 -2.15 2.21 2.63
C GLY A 127 -3.67 2.33 2.58
N THR A 128 -4.20 3.55 2.54
CA THR A 128 -5.65 3.81 2.42
C THR A 128 -6.21 3.27 1.12
N LEU A 129 -5.55 3.51 -0.02
CA LEU A 129 -5.98 2.97 -1.32
C LEU A 129 -5.91 1.43 -1.35
N GLY A 130 -4.91 0.84 -0.72
CA GLY A 130 -4.77 -0.61 -0.57
C GLY A 130 -5.96 -1.19 0.21
N ILE A 131 -6.22 -0.68 1.41
CA ILE A 131 -7.35 -1.10 2.25
C ILE A 131 -8.68 -0.92 1.51
N TRP A 132 -8.87 0.24 0.88
CA TRP A 132 -10.09 0.54 0.18
C TRP A 132 -10.32 -0.38 -1.02
N PHE A 133 -9.35 -0.53 -1.92
CA PHE A 133 -9.56 -1.31 -3.14
C PHE A 133 -9.52 -2.81 -2.92
N TRP A 134 -8.72 -3.30 -1.98
CA TRP A 134 -8.58 -4.74 -1.74
C TRP A 134 -9.73 -5.29 -0.91
N PHE A 135 -10.20 -4.52 0.08
CA PHE A 135 -11.22 -4.99 1.03
C PHE A 135 -12.58 -4.35 0.81
N ARG A 136 -12.68 -3.41 -0.15
CA ARG A 136 -13.91 -2.65 -0.43
C ARG A 136 -14.53 -2.02 0.82
N TRP A 137 -13.68 -1.47 1.69
CA TRP A 137 -14.11 -0.85 2.94
C TRP A 137 -15.14 0.27 2.73
N LEU A 138 -15.05 0.95 1.58
CA LEU A 138 -16.07 1.87 1.07
C LEU A 138 -16.49 1.46 -0.36
N PRO A 139 -17.70 1.84 -0.81
CA PRO A 139 -18.12 1.62 -2.18
C PRO A 139 -17.10 2.17 -3.18
N VAL A 140 -16.65 1.32 -4.13
CA VAL A 140 -15.70 1.73 -5.17
C VAL A 140 -16.50 2.23 -6.38
N PRO A 141 -16.33 3.49 -6.82
CA PRO A 141 -16.98 4.01 -8.01
C PRO A 141 -16.68 3.16 -9.25
N ARG A 142 -17.61 3.08 -10.20
CA ARG A 142 -17.49 2.22 -11.40
C ARG A 142 -16.18 2.44 -12.18
N TRP A 143 -15.74 3.69 -12.32
CA TRP A 143 -14.51 4.07 -13.02
C TRP A 143 -13.20 3.66 -12.28
N LEU A 144 -13.29 3.30 -10.98
CA LEU A 144 -12.22 2.70 -10.19
C LEU A 144 -12.42 1.20 -9.97
N HIS A 145 -13.44 0.57 -10.54
CA HIS A 145 -13.72 -0.82 -10.22
C HIS A 145 -12.71 -1.77 -10.90
N GLU A 146 -12.24 -1.43 -12.10
CA GLU A 146 -11.26 -2.22 -12.84
C GLU A 146 -9.83 -1.98 -12.33
N PRO A 147 -9.07 -3.04 -11.97
CA PRO A 147 -7.72 -2.90 -11.41
C PRO A 147 -6.71 -2.18 -12.30
N PHE A 148 -6.94 -2.18 -13.61
CA PHE A 148 -6.03 -1.64 -14.62
C PHE A 148 -6.58 -0.38 -15.29
N SER A 149 -7.62 0.24 -14.73
CA SER A 149 -8.18 1.46 -15.29
C SER A 149 -7.21 2.64 -15.21
N PRO A 150 -7.26 3.60 -16.17
CA PRO A 150 -6.42 4.81 -16.12
C PRO A 150 -6.56 5.59 -14.81
N HIS A 151 -7.76 5.61 -14.23
CA HIS A 151 -8.03 6.31 -12.97
C HIS A 151 -7.31 5.68 -11.78
N ARG A 152 -7.25 4.34 -11.70
CA ARG A 152 -6.43 3.66 -10.69
C ARG A 152 -4.94 3.95 -10.91
N TRP A 153 -4.50 3.98 -12.15
CA TRP A 153 -3.11 4.33 -12.47
C TRP A 153 -2.74 5.76 -12.10
N LEU A 154 -3.67 6.72 -12.22
CA LEU A 154 -3.45 8.09 -11.76
C LEU A 154 -3.21 8.14 -10.25
N LEU A 155 -4.05 7.44 -9.45
CA LEU A 155 -3.89 7.38 -8.00
C LEU A 155 -2.59 6.67 -7.59
N ILE A 156 -2.24 5.59 -8.28
CA ILE A 156 -0.95 4.89 -8.10
C ILE A 156 0.20 5.82 -8.47
N GLY A 157 0.09 6.58 -9.56
CA GLY A 157 1.09 7.53 -10.02
C GLY A 157 1.32 8.65 -9.01
N LEU A 158 0.25 9.23 -8.45
CA LEU A 158 0.32 10.21 -7.37
C LEU A 158 1.02 9.63 -6.14
N HIS A 159 0.60 8.44 -5.70
CA HIS A 159 1.23 7.73 -4.59
C HIS A 159 2.73 7.52 -4.84
N VAL A 160 3.12 6.96 -5.99
CA VAL A 160 4.52 6.72 -6.34
C VAL A 160 5.30 8.02 -6.45
N GLY A 161 4.72 9.06 -7.03
CA GLY A 161 5.35 10.38 -7.16
C GLY A 161 5.68 11.00 -5.80
N LEU A 162 4.76 10.88 -4.83
CA LEU A 162 5.00 11.31 -3.45
C LEU A 162 6.16 10.53 -2.81
N ILE A 163 6.20 9.20 -2.97
CA ILE A 163 7.27 8.36 -2.41
C ILE A 163 8.62 8.69 -3.04
N VAL A 164 8.70 8.68 -4.37
CA VAL A 164 9.96 8.89 -5.09
C VAL A 164 10.47 10.31 -4.88
N GLY A 165 9.59 11.32 -4.97
CA GLY A 165 9.94 12.71 -4.68
C GLY A 165 10.45 12.86 -3.24
N GLY A 166 9.75 12.25 -2.28
CA GLY A 166 10.16 12.25 -0.88
C GLY A 166 11.53 11.61 -0.64
N LEU A 167 11.77 10.42 -1.20
CA LEU A 167 13.07 9.73 -1.13
C LEU A 167 14.20 10.58 -1.71
N LEU A 168 13.97 11.22 -2.86
CA LEU A 168 14.96 12.07 -3.50
C LEU A 168 15.30 13.29 -2.63
N LEU A 169 14.31 13.99 -2.09
CA LEU A 169 14.53 15.17 -1.27
C LEU A 169 15.28 14.82 0.03
N VAL A 170 14.88 13.74 0.71
CA VAL A 170 15.58 13.26 1.92
C VAL A 170 17.01 12.82 1.58
N GLY A 171 17.19 12.04 0.51
CA GLY A 171 18.51 11.57 0.08
C GLY A 171 19.45 12.70 -0.30
N VAL A 172 18.97 13.72 -1.02
CA VAL A 172 19.77 14.91 -1.35
C VAL A 172 20.15 15.69 -0.10
N ALA A 173 19.22 15.81 0.86
CA ALA A 173 19.51 16.49 2.12
C ALA A 173 20.52 15.72 3.00
N ALA A 174 20.56 14.38 2.91
CA ALA A 174 21.44 13.52 3.72
C ALA A 174 22.91 13.53 3.27
N VAL A 175 23.20 13.95 2.04
CA VAL A 175 24.56 13.95 1.46
C VAL A 175 25.20 15.35 1.50
N ARG A 176 24.43 16.38 1.88
CA ARG A 176 24.91 17.76 2.04
C ARG A 176 25.39 18.00 3.45
#